data_AF-A0A9R1BSA4-F1
#
_entry.id   AF-A0A9R1BSA4-F1
#
_cell.length_a   1.000
_cell.length_b   1.000
_cell.length_c   1.000
_cell.angle_alpha   90.00
_cell.angle_beta   90.00
_cell.angle_gamma   90.00
#
_symmetry.space_group_name_H-M   'P 1'
#
loop_
_entity.id
_entity.type
_entity.pdbx_description
1 polymer ?
#
loop_
_entity_poly.entity_id
_entity_poly.type
_entity_poly.pdbx_seq_one_letter_code
_entity_poly.pdbx_strand_id
1 'polypeptide(L)'
;MNRLHLTPIYGDDDIITHYMGIQFFTNANVDLGPVPGSVTREPVRSTRFAPDNFFRPITTGLEQDNFCREYSSLFQLTDEVLCQSILSRLSPRDVASVSSVCRRLYDLTKNEDLWRMVCRNAWGSETTRALETVPAAKRLGWGRLARELTTLEAVAWRKLTVGGAVEPSRCNFSACAVGNRVVLFGGEGVNMQPMNDTFVLDLNASNPEWRHVNVSSAPPGRWGHTLSCLNGSWLVVFGGCGRQGLLNDVFMLDLDAKHPTWREIPGVAPPVPRS
;
A
#
# COMPACT_ATOMS: atom_id res chain seq x y z
N MET A 1 36.16 8.05 -10.75
CA MET A 1 36.13 6.66 -11.22
C MET A 1 35.67 5.76 -10.08
N ASN A 2 34.61 4.98 -10.29
CA ASN A 2 34.13 4.05 -9.27
C ASN A 2 34.99 2.78 -9.32
N ARG A 3 35.41 2.28 -8.16
CA ARG A 3 36.24 1.08 -8.06
C ARG A 3 35.55 0.07 -7.14
N LEU A 4 35.35 -1.15 -7.63
CA LEU A 4 34.82 -2.27 -6.85
C LEU A 4 35.99 -3.11 -6.35
N HIS A 5 36.02 -3.39 -5.06
CA HIS A 5 36.95 -4.35 -4.47
C HIS A 5 36.16 -5.56 -3.97
N LEU A 6 36.57 -6.75 -4.37
CA LEU A 6 35.95 -8.01 -3.96
C LEU A 6 36.98 -8.81 -3.17
N THR A 7 36.61 -9.27 -1.97
CA THR A 7 37.43 -10.12 -1.13
C THR A 7 36.71 -11.46 -0.94
N PRO A 8 37.31 -12.61 -1.34
CA PRO A 8 36.71 -13.92 -1.12
C PRO A 8 36.73 -14.31 0.36
N ILE A 9 35.71 -15.03 0.79
CA ILE A 9 35.59 -15.62 2.13
C ILE A 9 35.59 -17.14 1.97
N TYR A 10 36.55 -17.78 2.62
CA TYR A 10 36.78 -19.22 2.56
C TYR A 10 36.06 -19.92 3.72
N GLY A 11 35.45 -21.07 3.45
CA GLY A 11 34.92 -21.98 4.47
C GLY A 11 35.99 -22.93 5.01
N ASP A 12 35.60 -23.80 5.95
CA ASP A 12 36.53 -24.71 6.65
C ASP A 12 37.23 -25.71 5.72
N ASP A 13 36.66 -25.98 4.54
CA ASP A 13 37.23 -26.84 3.50
C ASP A 13 38.08 -26.06 2.46
N ASP A 14 38.45 -24.81 2.77
CA ASP A 14 39.20 -23.89 1.88
C ASP A 14 38.47 -23.56 0.55
N ILE A 15 37.16 -23.84 0.50
CA ILE A 15 36.28 -23.49 -0.60
C ILE A 15 35.74 -22.08 -0.38
N ILE A 16 35.78 -21.23 -1.42
CA ILE A 16 35.17 -19.90 -1.38
C ILE A 16 33.66 -20.07 -1.24
N THR A 17 33.11 -19.66 -0.10
CA THR A 17 31.67 -19.74 0.16
C THR A 17 30.96 -18.45 -0.23
N HIS A 18 31.62 -17.30 -0.06
CA HIS A 18 31.03 -15.98 -0.29
C HIS A 18 32.08 -14.97 -0.79
N TYR A 19 31.63 -13.87 -1.37
CA TYR A 19 32.47 -12.71 -1.69
C TYR A 19 31.93 -11.48 -0.96
N MET A 20 32.81 -10.75 -0.31
CA MET A 20 32.50 -9.43 0.23
C MET A 20 32.89 -8.37 -0.79
N GLY A 21 31.91 -7.61 -1.27
CA GLY A 21 32.14 -6.52 -2.21
C GLY A 21 32.02 -5.15 -1.55
N ILE A 22 33.06 -4.33 -1.67
CA ILE A 22 33.05 -2.93 -1.24
C ILE A 22 33.23 -2.05 -2.46
N GLN A 23 32.22 -1.23 -2.75
CA GLN A 23 32.22 -0.31 -3.87
C GLN A 23 32.57 1.10 -3.40
N PHE A 24 33.65 1.64 -3.96
CA PHE A 24 34.09 3.00 -3.69
C PHE A 24 33.57 3.94 -4.77
N PHE A 25 32.82 4.95 -4.34
CA PHE A 25 32.32 6.02 -5.19
C PHE A 25 33.21 7.26 -5.03
N THR A 26 33.51 7.91 -6.15
CA THR A 26 34.15 9.23 -6.13
C THR A 26 33.08 10.29 -6.38
N ASN A 27 32.98 11.28 -5.50
CA ASN A 27 31.99 12.36 -5.63
C ASN A 27 32.21 13.11 -6.95
N ALA A 28 31.19 13.11 -7.81
CA ALA A 28 31.10 14.06 -8.91
C ALA A 28 30.33 15.28 -8.41
N ASN A 29 30.95 16.45 -8.46
CA ASN A 29 30.30 17.69 -8.08
C ASN A 29 29.39 18.11 -9.25
N VAL A 30 28.11 17.76 -9.17
CA VAL A 30 27.10 18.11 -10.18
C VAL A 30 26.33 19.31 -9.65
N ASP A 31 26.47 20.46 -10.33
CA ASP A 31 25.71 21.66 -10.04
C ASP A 31 24.25 21.46 -10.49
N LEU A 32 23.32 21.47 -9.54
CA LEU A 32 21.90 21.21 -9.78
C LEU A 32 21.07 22.50 -9.97
N GLY A 33 21.69 23.68 -9.97
CA GLY A 33 20.97 24.95 -10.10
C GLY A 33 20.02 25.25 -8.92
N PRO A 34 19.34 26.41 -8.91
CA PRO A 34 18.55 26.85 -7.77
C PRO A 34 17.21 26.10 -7.66
N VAL A 35 16.93 25.59 -6.45
CA VAL A 35 15.70 24.87 -6.10
C VAL A 35 14.55 25.88 -5.87
N PRO A 36 13.34 25.68 -6.43
CA PRO A 36 12.22 26.59 -6.21
C PRO A 36 11.54 26.31 -4.87
N GLY A 37 11.43 27.35 -4.03
CA GLY A 37 10.49 27.37 -2.89
C GLY A 37 11.06 27.89 -1.58
N SER A 38 11.22 29.21 -1.47
CA SER A 38 11.43 29.91 -0.19
C SER A 38 10.08 30.28 0.42
N VAL A 39 9.81 29.90 1.67
CA VAL A 39 8.74 30.52 2.48
C VAL A 39 9.22 30.72 3.93
N THR A 40 9.55 31.99 4.19
CA THR A 40 9.47 32.77 5.44
C THR A 40 9.96 32.19 6.78
N ARG A 41 11.03 32.80 7.29
CA ARG A 41 11.39 32.80 8.72
C ARG A 41 10.41 33.68 9.50
N GLU A 42 9.91 33.18 10.63
CA GLU A 42 9.51 34.01 11.77
C GLU A 42 10.28 33.57 13.04
N PRO A 43 10.67 34.52 13.93
CA PRO A 43 11.46 34.22 15.11
C PRO A 43 10.58 34.13 16.36
N VAL A 44 10.53 32.97 17.04
CA VAL A 44 9.96 32.89 18.40
C VAL A 44 10.87 32.11 19.37
N ARG A 45 11.48 32.92 20.24
CA ARG A 45 11.83 32.72 21.66
C ARG A 45 12.27 31.33 22.14
N SER A 46 13.59 31.24 22.31
CA SER A 46 14.34 30.50 23.33
C SER A 46 13.55 30.10 24.58
N THR A 47 13.28 28.80 24.72
CA THR A 47 13.24 28.10 26.01
C THR A 47 14.43 27.17 26.09
N ARG A 48 15.31 27.46 27.06
CA ARG A 48 16.53 26.71 27.39
C ARG A 48 16.19 25.26 27.72
N PHE A 49 16.71 24.34 26.91
CA PHE A 49 17.20 23.05 27.40
C PHE A 49 18.57 22.87 26.78
N ALA A 50 19.60 22.93 27.62
CA ALA A 50 20.97 22.64 27.22
C ALA A 50 21.10 21.13 26.95
N PRO A 51 21.67 20.72 25.81
CA PRO A 51 22.42 19.48 25.74
C PRO A 51 23.88 19.82 25.97
N ASP A 52 24.43 19.35 27.09
CA ASP A 52 25.87 19.13 27.21
C ASP A 52 26.32 18.24 26.05
N ASN A 53 27.02 18.85 25.09
CA ASN A 53 28.28 18.33 24.56
C ASN A 53 28.83 19.34 23.54
N PHE A 54 29.87 20.04 23.99
CA PHE A 54 30.74 20.86 23.16
C PHE A 54 31.30 20.04 21.98
N PHE A 55 31.15 20.56 20.77
CA PHE A 55 32.18 20.39 19.74
C PHE A 55 32.69 21.78 19.36
N ARG A 56 33.90 22.09 19.85
CA ARG A 56 34.69 23.25 19.44
C ARG A 56 35.13 23.10 17.98
N PRO A 57 35.24 24.19 17.21
CA PRO A 57 36.06 24.18 15.99
C PRO A 57 37.53 24.15 16.41
N ILE A 58 38.29 23.14 15.99
CA ILE A 58 39.74 23.09 16.23
C ILE A 58 40.42 24.06 15.26
N THR A 59 40.94 25.15 15.83
CA THR A 59 42.02 25.96 15.26
C THR A 59 43.28 25.12 15.08
N THR A 60 43.93 25.30 13.93
CA THR A 60 45.23 24.77 13.54
C THR A 60 46.28 24.91 14.64
N GLY A 61 46.85 23.78 15.11
CA GLY A 61 47.94 23.74 16.07
C GLY A 61 48.47 22.32 16.24
N LEU A 62 49.78 22.20 16.07
CA LEU A 62 50.62 21.00 16.01
C LEU A 62 50.48 19.97 17.16
N GLU A 63 50.73 18.71 16.76
CA GLU A 63 51.24 17.54 17.52
C GLU A 63 50.28 16.57 18.26
N GLN A 64 50.45 15.30 17.87
CA GLN A 64 50.11 14.01 18.50
C GLN A 64 48.87 13.92 19.42
N ASP A 65 47.77 13.33 18.91
CA ASP A 65 47.28 12.02 19.41
C ASP A 65 46.18 11.43 18.49
N ASN A 66 46.31 10.15 18.16
CA ASN A 66 45.49 9.43 17.17
C ASN A 66 44.15 8.97 17.76
N PHE A 67 43.17 9.87 17.87
CA PHE A 67 41.76 9.49 18.02
C PHE A 67 40.96 9.89 16.78
N CYS A 68 41.11 9.12 15.70
CA CYS A 68 40.11 9.08 14.64
C CYS A 68 38.82 8.48 15.20
N ARG A 69 37.95 9.30 15.81
CA ARG A 69 36.52 8.97 15.80
C ARG A 69 36.09 9.07 14.34
N GLU A 70 36.03 7.94 13.66
CA GLU A 70 35.43 7.83 12.33
C GLU A 70 33.94 8.20 12.44
N TYR A 71 33.63 9.48 12.36
CA TYR A 71 32.29 9.95 12.13
C TYR A 71 31.99 9.66 10.66
N SER A 72 31.03 8.76 10.41
CA SER A 72 30.54 8.52 9.05
C SER A 72 30.16 9.86 8.41
N SER A 73 30.73 10.15 7.23
CA SER A 73 30.46 11.38 6.47
C SER A 73 28.98 11.59 6.19
N LEU A 74 28.18 10.51 6.22
CA LEU A 74 26.73 10.57 6.14
C LEU A 74 26.12 11.44 7.25
N PHE A 75 26.66 11.39 8.47
CA PHE A 75 26.17 12.19 9.58
C PHE A 75 26.66 13.64 9.57
N GLN A 76 27.48 14.03 8.59
CA GLN A 76 27.81 15.44 8.35
C GLN A 76 26.72 16.15 7.52
N LEU A 77 25.84 15.39 6.86
CA LEU A 77 24.70 15.93 6.12
C LEU A 77 23.64 16.48 7.08
N THR A 78 22.94 17.52 6.64
CA THR A 78 21.75 18.05 7.33
C THR A 78 20.61 17.05 7.28
N ASP A 79 19.71 17.15 8.25
CA ASP A 79 18.51 16.30 8.35
C ASP A 79 17.60 16.43 7.12
N GLU A 80 17.50 17.63 6.51
CA GLU A 80 16.73 17.86 5.29
C GLU A 80 17.30 17.08 4.10
N VAL A 81 18.61 17.12 3.89
CA VAL A 81 19.30 16.38 2.83
C VAL A 81 19.16 14.87 3.05
N LEU A 82 19.33 14.40 4.29
CA LEU A 82 19.12 12.99 4.63
C LEU A 82 17.70 12.56 4.29
N CYS A 83 16.68 13.31 4.71
CA CYS A 83 15.29 12.98 4.44
C CYS A 83 14.92 13.08 2.95
N GLN A 84 15.18 14.22 2.32
CA GLN A 84 14.69 14.53 0.97
C GLN A 84 15.51 13.91 -0.15
N SER A 85 16.81 13.72 0.04
CA SER A 85 17.71 13.24 -1.03
C SER A 85 18.12 11.79 -0.89
N ILE A 86 18.10 11.24 0.33
CA ILE A 86 18.58 9.88 0.61
C ILE A 86 17.42 8.98 1.03
N LEU A 87 16.80 9.25 2.19
CA LEU A 87 15.77 8.38 2.76
C LEU A 87 14.51 8.33 1.89
N SER A 88 14.11 9.43 1.26
CA SER A 88 12.95 9.47 0.35
C SER A 88 13.07 8.53 -0.86
N ARG A 89 14.28 8.12 -1.23
CA ARG A 89 14.57 7.24 -2.37
C ARG A 89 14.60 5.77 -1.98
N LEU A 90 14.54 5.46 -0.69
CA LEU A 90 14.52 4.10 -0.18
C LEU A 90 13.10 3.52 -0.19
N SER A 91 13.00 2.20 -0.13
CA SER A 91 11.71 1.55 0.07
C SER A 91 11.21 1.78 1.51
N PRO A 92 9.88 1.72 1.76
CA PRO A 92 9.33 1.75 3.10
C PRO A 92 10.02 0.80 4.09
N ARG A 93 10.36 -0.41 3.63
CA ARG A 93 11.06 -1.43 4.41
C ARG A 93 12.48 -0.98 4.78
N ASP A 94 13.21 -0.44 3.82
CA ASP A 94 14.59 0.00 4.03
C ASP A 94 14.66 1.22 4.94
N VAL A 95 13.72 2.16 4.84
CA VAL A 95 13.62 3.30 5.78
C VAL A 95 13.39 2.80 7.21
N ALA A 96 12.54 1.78 7.40
CA ALA A 96 12.37 1.15 8.71
C ALA A 96 13.67 0.49 9.20
N SER A 97 14.42 -0.20 8.33
CA SER A 97 15.73 -0.76 8.69
C SER A 97 16.76 0.31 9.03
N VAL A 98 16.82 1.41 8.29
CA VAL A 98 17.74 2.53 8.59
C VAL A 98 17.40 3.18 9.93
N SER A 99 16.12 3.25 10.29
CA SER A 99 15.68 3.80 11.58
C SER A 99 16.19 3.01 12.80
N SER A 100 16.50 1.72 12.65
CA SER A 100 16.97 0.89 13.77
C SER A 100 18.47 1.01 14.04
N VAL A 101 19.22 1.70 13.16
CA VAL A 101 20.69 1.77 13.22
C VAL A 101 21.17 2.75 14.29
N CYS A 102 20.55 3.92 14.42
CA CYS A 102 20.93 4.91 15.44
C CYS A 102 19.78 5.85 15.82
N ARG A 103 19.90 6.51 16.98
CA ARG A 103 18.86 7.43 17.49
C ARG A 103 18.55 8.58 16.55
N ARG A 104 19.56 9.17 15.90
CA ARG A 104 19.35 10.27 14.96
C ARG A 104 18.50 9.83 13.77
N LEU A 105 18.81 8.68 13.16
CA LEU A 105 18.03 8.14 12.04
C LEU A 105 16.62 7.74 12.49
N TYR A 106 16.49 7.15 13.67
CA TYR A 106 15.19 6.88 14.29
C TYR A 106 14.34 8.16 14.39
N ASP A 107 14.91 9.24 14.92
CA ASP A 107 14.20 10.52 15.08
C ASP A 107 13.80 11.13 13.73
N LEU A 108 14.63 11.01 12.69
CA LEU A 108 14.27 11.44 11.33
C LEU A 108 13.05 10.69 10.77
N THR A 109 12.94 9.39 11.07
CA THR A 109 11.78 8.59 10.64
C THR A 109 10.49 8.87 11.43
N LYS A 110 10.49 9.78 12.41
CA LYS A 110 9.24 10.31 12.98
C LYS A 110 8.57 11.36 12.09
N ASN A 111 9.26 11.82 11.05
CA ASN A 111 8.73 12.80 10.12
C ASN A 111 7.71 12.14 9.16
N GLU A 112 6.45 12.57 9.25
CA GLU A 112 5.35 12.08 8.43
C GLU A 112 5.48 12.47 6.95
N ASP A 113 6.09 13.62 6.64
CA ASP A 113 6.33 14.04 5.27
C ASP A 113 7.40 13.17 4.59
N LEU A 114 8.40 12.71 5.35
CA LEU A 114 9.37 11.71 4.85
C LEU A 114 8.62 10.45 4.44
N TRP A 115 7.79 9.88 5.32
CA TRP A 115 7.03 8.68 5.00
C TRP A 115 6.05 8.88 3.86
N ARG A 116 5.41 10.05 3.77
CA ARG A 116 4.55 10.40 2.64
C ARG A 116 5.32 10.38 1.32
N MET A 117 6.53 10.97 1.29
CA MET A 117 7.38 10.96 0.10
C MET A 117 7.82 9.54 -0.27
N VAL A 118 8.27 8.76 0.71
CA VAL A 118 8.69 7.35 0.54
C VAL A 118 7.53 6.51 -0.03
N CYS A 119 6.35 6.61 0.57
CA CYS A 119 5.15 5.90 0.12
C CYS A 119 4.67 6.36 -1.26
N ARG A 120 4.76 7.66 -1.56
CA ARG A 120 4.43 8.18 -2.90
C ARG A 120 5.39 7.66 -3.96
N ASN A 121 6.67 7.57 -3.65
CA ASN A 121 7.68 7.04 -4.56
C ASN A 121 7.51 5.52 -4.77
N ALA A 122 7.09 4.79 -3.74
CA ALA A 122 6.90 3.33 -3.80
C ALA A 122 5.54 2.91 -4.39
N TRP A 123 4.45 3.59 -4.04
CA TRP A 123 3.07 3.19 -4.38
C TRP A 123 2.43 4.00 -5.50
N GLY A 124 3.09 5.07 -5.93
CA GLY A 124 2.59 6.00 -6.94
C GLY A 124 1.63 7.05 -6.41
N SER A 125 1.56 8.18 -7.12
CA SER A 125 0.80 9.36 -6.70
C SER A 125 -0.71 9.15 -6.58
N GLU A 126 -1.28 8.27 -7.41
CA GLU A 126 -2.71 7.97 -7.39
C GLU A 126 -3.11 7.24 -6.10
N THR A 127 -2.37 6.20 -5.74
CA THR A 127 -2.56 5.43 -4.49
C THR A 127 -2.40 6.33 -3.26
N THR A 128 -1.37 7.18 -3.24
CA THR A 128 -1.16 8.14 -2.14
C THR A 128 -2.34 9.08 -2.00
N ARG A 129 -2.83 9.65 -3.11
CA ARG A 129 -4.00 10.54 -3.10
C ARG A 129 -5.26 9.81 -2.64
N ALA A 130 -5.46 8.57 -3.08
CA ALA A 130 -6.60 7.75 -2.65
C ALA A 130 -6.57 7.51 -1.13
N LEU A 131 -5.42 7.14 -0.56
CA LEU A 131 -5.26 6.98 0.88
C LEU A 131 -5.51 8.28 1.65
N GLU A 132 -5.11 9.42 1.11
CA GLU A 132 -5.40 10.72 1.72
C GLU A 132 -6.89 11.07 1.73
N THR A 133 -7.71 10.48 0.85
CA THR A 133 -9.17 10.66 0.94
C THR A 133 -9.82 9.81 2.02
N VAL A 134 -9.15 8.74 2.48
CA VAL A 134 -9.69 7.82 3.50
C VAL A 134 -9.46 8.39 4.91
N PRO A 135 -10.51 8.73 5.67
CA PRO A 135 -10.35 9.32 7.01
C PRO A 135 -9.57 8.42 7.98
N ALA A 136 -9.75 7.10 7.86
CA ALA A 136 -9.02 6.14 8.68
C ALA A 136 -7.51 6.20 8.43
N ALA A 137 -7.09 6.37 7.16
CA ALA A 137 -5.68 6.47 6.80
C ALA A 137 -5.04 7.76 7.34
N LYS A 138 -5.74 8.90 7.26
CA LYS A 138 -5.25 10.17 7.85
C LYS A 138 -4.94 10.05 9.35
N ARG A 139 -5.74 9.26 10.09
CA ARG A 139 -5.57 9.06 11.54
C ARG A 139 -4.39 8.15 11.88
N LEU A 140 -4.02 7.22 10.99
CA LEU A 140 -2.95 6.25 11.25
C LEU A 140 -1.55 6.85 11.07
N GLY A 141 -1.40 7.83 10.19
CA GLY A 141 -0.09 8.38 9.78
C GLY A 141 0.61 7.52 8.74
N TRP A 142 1.39 8.15 7.87
CA TRP A 142 2.14 7.54 6.78
C TRP A 142 3.15 6.51 7.27
N GLY A 143 3.85 6.74 8.39
CA GLY A 143 4.81 5.76 8.89
C GLY A 143 4.16 4.43 9.30
N ARG A 144 2.95 4.50 9.88
CA ARG A 144 2.18 3.29 10.22
C ARG A 144 1.58 2.66 8.96
N LEU A 145 0.99 3.45 8.06
CA LEU A 145 0.46 2.94 6.79
C LEU A 145 1.54 2.23 5.99
N ALA A 146 2.74 2.82 5.92
CA ALA A 146 3.91 2.25 5.27
C ALA A 146 4.19 0.85 5.80
N ARG A 147 4.29 0.72 7.12
CA ARG A 147 4.47 -0.57 7.79
C ARG A 147 3.33 -1.53 7.44
N GLU A 148 2.09 -1.17 7.76
CA GLU A 148 0.93 -2.07 7.60
C GLU A 148 0.73 -2.55 6.15
N LEU A 149 0.97 -1.70 5.15
CA LEU A 149 0.74 -2.01 3.75
C LEU A 149 1.95 -2.63 3.04
N THR A 150 3.18 -2.41 3.51
CA THR A 150 4.39 -2.95 2.83
C THR A 150 5.02 -4.14 3.52
N THR A 151 5.02 -4.19 4.85
CA THR A 151 5.54 -5.36 5.57
C THR A 151 4.52 -6.48 5.62
N LEU A 152 3.28 -6.20 5.21
CA LEU A 152 2.13 -7.09 5.32
C LEU A 152 1.92 -7.59 6.77
N GLU A 153 2.53 -6.93 7.77
CA GLU A 153 2.37 -7.28 9.19
C GLU A 153 0.93 -7.09 9.66
N ALA A 154 0.17 -6.22 9.00
CA ALA A 154 -1.27 -6.07 9.20
C ALA A 154 -2.12 -7.04 8.36
N VAL A 155 -1.52 -7.76 7.42
CA VAL A 155 -2.21 -8.72 6.53
C VAL A 155 -2.26 -10.07 7.22
N ALA A 156 -2.89 -10.08 8.39
CA ALA A 156 -3.38 -11.29 8.99
C ALA A 156 -4.86 -11.44 8.65
N TRP A 157 -5.26 -12.65 8.29
CA TRP A 157 -6.68 -12.98 8.19
C TRP A 157 -7.32 -12.81 9.57
N ARG A 158 -8.26 -11.87 9.67
CA ARG A 158 -9.09 -11.71 10.87
C ARG A 158 -10.53 -12.07 10.51
N LYS A 159 -11.09 -13.02 11.26
CA LYS A 159 -12.52 -13.32 11.18
C LYS A 159 -13.30 -12.10 11.72
N LEU A 160 -14.12 -11.49 10.86
CA LEU A 160 -15.11 -10.51 11.28
C LEU A 160 -16.43 -11.26 11.49
N THR A 161 -16.98 -11.18 12.71
CA THR A 161 -18.33 -11.67 12.98
C THR A 161 -19.30 -10.55 12.63
N VAL A 162 -20.17 -10.81 11.67
CA VAL A 162 -21.21 -9.89 11.19
C VAL A 162 -22.59 -10.50 11.42
N GLY A 163 -23.64 -9.68 11.43
CA GLY A 163 -25.02 -10.15 11.49
C GLY A 163 -25.53 -10.68 10.15
N GLY A 164 -26.78 -11.16 10.14
CA GLY A 164 -27.41 -11.71 8.95
C GLY A 164 -26.73 -12.98 8.43
N ALA A 165 -27.19 -13.45 7.27
CA ALA A 165 -26.62 -14.61 6.60
C ALA A 165 -26.91 -14.56 5.09
N VAL A 166 -26.03 -15.20 4.32
CA VAL A 166 -26.27 -15.51 2.89
C VAL A 166 -26.82 -16.92 2.84
N GLU A 167 -28.14 -17.04 2.77
CA GLU A 167 -28.84 -18.32 2.73
C GLU A 167 -29.55 -18.52 1.39
N PRO A 168 -29.64 -19.76 0.87
CA PRO A 168 -28.96 -20.97 1.37
C PRO A 168 -27.43 -20.91 1.21
N SER A 169 -26.72 -21.76 1.95
CA SER A 169 -25.28 -22.00 1.77
C SER A 169 -24.91 -22.33 0.32
N ARG A 170 -23.78 -21.79 -0.16
CA ARG A 170 -23.38 -21.81 -1.56
C ARG A 170 -21.87 -21.64 -1.77
N CYS A 171 -21.35 -22.12 -2.89
CA CYS A 171 -19.99 -21.88 -3.38
C CYS A 171 -20.03 -21.26 -4.79
N ASN A 172 -18.87 -21.00 -5.41
CA ASN A 172 -18.77 -20.50 -6.80
C ASN A 172 -19.61 -19.24 -7.10
N PHE A 173 -19.96 -18.48 -6.07
CA PHE A 173 -20.55 -17.14 -6.20
C PHE A 173 -19.45 -16.14 -6.56
N SER A 174 -19.85 -14.99 -7.09
CA SER A 174 -18.93 -13.87 -7.24
C SER A 174 -19.28 -12.75 -6.27
N ALA A 175 -18.25 -12.10 -5.76
CA ALA A 175 -18.37 -10.96 -4.88
C ALA A 175 -17.42 -9.84 -5.31
N CYS A 176 -17.85 -8.59 -5.12
CA CYS A 176 -17.02 -7.42 -5.41
C CYS A 176 -17.22 -6.32 -4.37
N ALA A 177 -16.24 -5.43 -4.26
CA ALA A 177 -16.35 -4.24 -3.42
C ALA A 177 -17.04 -3.09 -4.18
N VAL A 178 -17.97 -2.41 -3.52
CA VAL A 178 -18.68 -1.22 -4.00
C VAL A 178 -18.58 -0.15 -2.91
N GLY A 179 -17.51 0.64 -2.96
CA GLY A 179 -17.12 1.49 -1.83
C GLY A 179 -16.80 0.64 -0.61
N ASN A 180 -17.45 0.91 0.54
CA ASN A 180 -17.32 0.11 1.75
C ASN A 180 -18.35 -1.03 1.87
N ARG A 181 -19.08 -1.32 0.79
CA ARG A 181 -20.01 -2.45 0.72
C ARG A 181 -19.36 -3.62 0.00
N VAL A 182 -19.62 -4.83 0.48
CA VAL A 182 -19.34 -6.06 -0.25
C VAL A 182 -20.65 -6.53 -0.86
N VAL A 183 -20.66 -6.76 -2.17
CA VAL A 183 -21.81 -7.28 -2.91
C VAL A 183 -21.52 -8.70 -3.33
N LEU A 184 -22.48 -9.60 -3.15
CA LEU A 184 -22.45 -10.99 -3.59
C LEU A 184 -23.61 -11.24 -4.56
N PHE A 185 -23.34 -11.94 -5.66
CA PHE A 185 -24.37 -12.39 -6.60
C PHE A 185 -24.23 -13.88 -6.89
N GLY A 186 -25.37 -14.55 -6.95
CA GLY A 186 -25.50 -15.93 -7.44
C GLY A 186 -24.72 -16.98 -6.63
N GLY A 187 -24.14 -17.93 -7.36
CA GLY A 187 -23.44 -19.10 -6.82
C GLY A 187 -24.18 -20.41 -7.02
N GLU A 188 -23.54 -21.47 -6.58
CA GLU A 188 -24.01 -22.84 -6.62
C GLU A 188 -24.42 -23.25 -5.20
N GLY A 189 -25.73 -23.40 -4.99
CA GLY A 189 -26.25 -23.90 -3.73
C GLY A 189 -26.32 -25.42 -3.66
N VAL A 190 -27.08 -25.92 -2.70
CA VAL A 190 -27.31 -27.35 -2.50
C VAL A 190 -27.85 -28.00 -3.79
N ASN A 191 -27.38 -29.21 -4.10
CA ASN A 191 -27.75 -29.97 -5.31
C ASN A 191 -27.43 -29.25 -6.63
N MET A 192 -26.32 -28.52 -6.69
CA MET A 192 -25.87 -27.76 -7.87
C MET A 192 -26.91 -26.73 -8.34
N GLN A 193 -27.74 -26.22 -7.43
CA GLN A 193 -28.78 -25.25 -7.78
C GLN A 193 -28.13 -23.89 -8.10
N PRO A 194 -28.31 -23.36 -9.32
CA PRO A 194 -27.84 -22.01 -9.64
C PRO A 194 -28.71 -20.96 -8.94
N MET A 195 -28.06 -20.01 -8.27
CA MET A 195 -28.69 -18.91 -7.53
C MET A 195 -28.61 -17.59 -8.32
N ASN A 196 -29.57 -16.69 -8.09
CA ASN A 196 -29.71 -15.39 -8.79
C ASN A 196 -30.05 -14.21 -7.87
N ASP A 197 -29.92 -14.39 -6.57
CA ASP A 197 -30.13 -13.38 -5.54
C ASP A 197 -28.88 -12.49 -5.39
N THR A 198 -29.11 -11.29 -4.86
CA THR A 198 -28.06 -10.29 -4.59
C THR A 198 -28.04 -9.99 -3.09
N PHE A 199 -26.87 -10.11 -2.48
CA PHE A 199 -26.65 -9.75 -1.07
C PHE A 199 -25.65 -8.62 -0.94
N VAL A 200 -25.84 -7.78 0.08
CA VAL A 200 -24.95 -6.66 0.39
C VAL A 200 -24.59 -6.70 1.87
N LEU A 201 -23.30 -6.51 2.15
CA LEU A 201 -22.75 -6.29 3.49
C LEU A 201 -22.15 -4.89 3.53
N ASP A 202 -22.73 -3.99 4.31
CA ASP A 202 -22.19 -2.64 4.52
C ASP A 202 -21.21 -2.62 5.70
N LEU A 203 -19.92 -2.43 5.41
CA LEU A 203 -18.86 -2.41 6.42
C LEU A 203 -18.77 -1.05 7.15
N ASN A 204 -19.49 -0.02 6.71
CA ASN A 204 -19.61 1.25 7.45
C ASN A 204 -20.66 1.20 8.56
N ALA A 205 -21.56 0.22 8.54
CA ALA A 205 -22.57 0.08 9.58
C ALA A 205 -21.91 -0.23 10.93
N SER A 206 -22.50 0.30 12.02
CA SER A 206 -22.03 0.01 13.39
C SER A 206 -22.11 -1.48 13.73
N ASN A 207 -23.10 -2.17 13.18
CA ASN A 207 -23.25 -3.62 13.23
C ASN A 207 -23.43 -4.14 11.79
N PRO A 208 -22.33 -4.41 11.07
CA PRO A 208 -22.40 -4.92 9.71
C PRO A 208 -23.20 -6.21 9.66
N GLU A 209 -24.08 -6.35 8.67
CA GLU A 209 -24.85 -7.57 8.45
C GLU A 209 -25.09 -7.82 6.97
N TRP A 210 -25.16 -9.10 6.60
CA TRP A 210 -25.57 -9.51 5.26
C TRP A 210 -27.06 -9.28 5.08
N ARG A 211 -27.43 -8.56 4.02
CA ARG A 211 -28.82 -8.28 3.66
C ARG A 211 -29.10 -8.70 2.24
N HIS A 212 -30.23 -9.37 2.04
CA HIS A 212 -30.77 -9.60 0.70
C HIS A 212 -31.28 -8.28 0.14
N VAL A 213 -30.87 -7.93 -1.08
CA VAL A 213 -31.33 -6.73 -1.77
C VAL A 213 -32.42 -7.13 -2.76
N ASN A 214 -33.59 -6.50 -2.63
CA ASN A 214 -34.65 -6.70 -3.58
C ASN A 214 -34.31 -6.00 -4.91
N VAL A 215 -33.90 -6.79 -5.89
CA VAL A 215 -33.56 -6.34 -7.24
C VAL A 215 -34.62 -6.82 -8.23
N SER A 216 -35.03 -5.95 -9.14
CA SER A 216 -35.93 -6.34 -10.22
C SER A 216 -35.15 -6.97 -11.38
N SER A 217 -35.80 -7.88 -12.12
CA SER A 217 -35.27 -8.48 -13.36
C SER A 217 -33.92 -9.19 -13.20
N ALA A 218 -33.71 -9.87 -12.07
CA ALA A 218 -32.45 -10.58 -11.79
C ALA A 218 -32.03 -11.50 -12.95
N PRO A 219 -30.72 -11.56 -13.28
CA PRO A 219 -30.20 -12.48 -14.28
C PRO A 219 -30.59 -13.93 -13.95
N PRO A 220 -30.64 -14.85 -14.93
CA PRO A 220 -30.77 -16.27 -14.64
C PRO A 220 -29.71 -16.73 -13.65
N GLY A 221 -30.11 -17.66 -12.77
CA GLY A 221 -29.21 -18.18 -11.76
C GLY A 221 -27.96 -18.79 -12.38
N ARG A 222 -26.81 -18.56 -11.73
CA ARG A 222 -25.50 -18.91 -12.27
C ARG A 222 -24.42 -19.02 -11.19
N TRP A 223 -23.39 -19.81 -11.47
CA TRP A 223 -22.15 -19.88 -10.70
C TRP A 223 -20.93 -19.75 -11.62
N GLY A 224 -19.75 -19.49 -11.05
CA GLY A 224 -18.51 -19.28 -11.80
C GLY A 224 -18.56 -18.08 -12.77
N HIS A 225 -19.48 -17.15 -12.56
CA HIS A 225 -19.54 -15.90 -13.32
C HIS A 225 -18.59 -14.87 -12.70
N THR A 226 -18.32 -13.78 -13.39
CA THR A 226 -17.63 -12.62 -12.80
C THR A 226 -18.64 -11.57 -12.35
N LEU A 227 -18.33 -10.88 -11.24
CA LEU A 227 -19.03 -9.69 -10.78
C LEU A 227 -18.01 -8.56 -10.63
N SER A 228 -18.26 -7.41 -11.23
CA SER A 228 -17.36 -6.26 -11.18
C SER A 228 -18.10 -4.96 -10.92
N CYS A 229 -17.47 -4.05 -10.19
CA CYS A 229 -17.98 -2.69 -9.98
C CYS A 229 -17.39 -1.73 -11.00
N LEU A 230 -18.24 -0.90 -11.58
CA LEU A 230 -17.95 0.18 -12.51
C LEU A 230 -18.57 1.47 -11.97
N ASN A 231 -17.93 2.61 -12.19
CA ASN A 231 -18.47 3.94 -11.84
C ASN A 231 -18.97 4.07 -10.38
N GLY A 232 -18.37 3.32 -9.44
CA GLY A 232 -18.65 3.43 -8.00
C GLY A 232 -19.93 2.75 -7.50
N SER A 233 -20.92 2.50 -8.36
CA SER A 233 -22.18 1.83 -7.97
C SER A 233 -22.73 0.83 -9.00
N TRP A 234 -22.17 0.79 -10.22
CA TRP A 234 -22.69 -0.04 -11.30
C TRP A 234 -22.06 -1.41 -11.24
N LEU A 235 -22.88 -2.42 -11.01
CA LEU A 235 -22.48 -3.83 -11.03
C LEU A 235 -22.59 -4.37 -12.44
N VAL A 236 -21.60 -5.17 -12.84
CA VAL A 236 -21.57 -5.88 -14.11
C VAL A 236 -21.38 -7.36 -13.83
N VAL A 237 -22.31 -8.18 -14.30
CA VAL A 237 -22.23 -9.65 -14.30
C VAL A 237 -21.93 -10.12 -15.71
N PHE A 238 -21.01 -11.06 -15.85
CA PHE A 238 -20.72 -11.69 -17.14
C PHE A 238 -20.49 -13.19 -17.02
N GLY A 239 -21.09 -13.94 -17.95
CA GLY A 239 -20.85 -15.37 -18.14
C GLY A 239 -21.28 -16.24 -16.96
N GLY A 240 -20.52 -17.30 -16.72
CA GLY A 240 -20.76 -18.35 -15.74
C GLY A 240 -21.47 -19.57 -16.32
N CYS A 241 -21.95 -20.44 -15.44
CA CYS A 241 -22.75 -21.61 -15.79
C CYS A 241 -24.11 -21.52 -15.10
N GLY A 242 -25.19 -21.61 -15.88
CA GLY A 242 -26.56 -21.67 -15.40
C GLY A 242 -27.17 -23.07 -15.60
N ARG A 243 -28.49 -23.18 -15.48
CA ARG A 243 -29.19 -24.49 -15.67
C ARG A 243 -28.99 -25.11 -17.05
N GLN A 244 -28.79 -24.27 -18.07
CA GLN A 244 -28.69 -24.71 -19.47
C GLN A 244 -27.23 -24.83 -19.95
N GLY A 245 -26.25 -24.68 -19.03
CA GLY A 245 -24.82 -24.73 -19.34
C GLY A 245 -24.16 -23.36 -19.28
N LEU A 246 -23.05 -23.23 -20.01
CA LEU A 246 -22.22 -22.03 -20.02
C LEU A 246 -22.96 -20.83 -20.62
N LEU A 247 -22.65 -19.64 -20.11
CA LEU A 247 -23.26 -18.37 -20.46
C LEU A 247 -22.20 -17.39 -21.01
N ASN A 248 -22.64 -16.44 -21.83
CA ASN A 248 -21.84 -15.32 -22.37
C ASN A 248 -22.61 -13.99 -22.35
N ASP A 249 -23.72 -13.94 -21.62
CA ASP A 249 -24.55 -12.77 -21.43
C ASP A 249 -23.90 -11.76 -20.47
N VAL A 250 -24.32 -10.49 -20.59
CA VAL A 250 -23.88 -9.39 -19.73
C VAL A 250 -25.10 -8.77 -19.08
N PHE A 251 -25.05 -8.58 -17.77
CA PHE A 251 -26.09 -7.85 -17.04
C PHE A 251 -25.47 -6.69 -16.27
N MET A 252 -26.20 -5.58 -16.21
CA MET A 252 -25.80 -4.40 -15.44
C MET A 252 -26.87 -3.96 -14.45
N LEU A 253 -26.45 -3.46 -13.30
CA LEU A 253 -27.32 -2.93 -12.24
C LEU A 253 -26.66 -1.72 -11.58
N ASP A 254 -27.37 -0.60 -11.49
CA ASP A 254 -26.96 0.49 -10.60
C ASP A 254 -27.48 0.20 -9.17
N LEU A 255 -26.57 -0.08 -8.24
CA LEU A 255 -26.90 -0.46 -6.87
C LEU A 255 -27.52 0.70 -6.07
N ASP A 256 -27.20 1.95 -6.43
CA ASP A 256 -27.66 3.13 -5.71
C ASP A 256 -28.96 3.70 -6.28
N ALA A 257 -29.52 3.09 -7.33
CA ALA A 257 -30.82 3.44 -7.85
C ALA A 257 -31.93 3.22 -6.79
N LYS A 258 -32.93 4.10 -6.78
CA LYS A 258 -34.10 3.96 -5.87
C LYS A 258 -34.81 2.60 -6.01
N HIS A 259 -34.82 2.06 -7.23
CA HIS A 259 -35.36 0.74 -7.56
C HIS A 259 -34.31 -0.05 -8.36
N PRO A 260 -33.35 -0.70 -7.68
CA PRO A 260 -32.28 -1.43 -8.34
C PRO A 260 -32.87 -2.50 -9.27
N THR A 261 -32.55 -2.39 -10.57
CA THR A 261 -33.08 -3.27 -11.62
C THR A 261 -31.95 -3.73 -12.52
N TRP A 262 -31.78 -5.05 -12.64
CA TRP A 262 -30.83 -5.63 -13.57
C TRP A 262 -31.32 -5.45 -15.01
N ARG A 263 -30.39 -5.17 -15.92
CA ARG A 263 -30.65 -5.01 -17.35
C ARG A 263 -29.67 -5.86 -18.12
N GLU A 264 -30.18 -6.72 -18.98
CA GLU A 264 -29.34 -7.41 -19.95
C GLU A 264 -28.81 -6.41 -20.97
N ILE A 265 -27.51 -6.47 -21.24
CA ILE A 265 -26.86 -5.64 -22.24
C ILE A 265 -26.60 -6.50 -23.46
N PRO A 266 -27.29 -6.26 -24.59
CA PRO A 266 -27.11 -7.06 -25.78
C PRO A 266 -25.70 -6.84 -26.35
N GLY A 267 -24.97 -7.94 -26.55
CA GLY A 267 -23.69 -7.93 -27.25
C GLY A 267 -23.89 -8.03 -28.76
N VAL A 268 -23.16 -7.22 -29.53
CA VAL A 268 -23.16 -7.31 -31.01
C VAL A 268 -22.45 -8.57 -31.50
N ALA A 269 -21.37 -8.95 -30.81
CA ALA A 269 -20.59 -10.15 -31.07
C ALA A 269 -20.08 -10.72 -29.73
N PRO A 270 -20.95 -11.38 -28.95
CA PRO A 270 -20.55 -11.90 -27.66
C PRO A 270 -19.50 -13.01 -27.83
N PRO A 271 -18.51 -13.12 -26.91
CA PRO A 271 -17.54 -14.19 -26.94
C PRO A 271 -18.21 -15.56 -26.71
N VAL A 272 -17.44 -16.64 -26.93
CA VAL A 272 -17.91 -18.01 -26.62
C VAL A 272 -18.29 -18.11 -25.13
N PRO A 273 -19.39 -18.81 -24.79
CA PRO A 273 -19.80 -19.08 -23.40
C PRO A 273 -18.68 -19.62 -22.52
N ARG A 274 -18.55 -19.08 -21.31
CA ARG A 274 -17.46 -19.39 -20.38
C ARG A 274 -17.83 -19.14 -18.92
N SER A 275 -17.14 -19.85 -18.04
CA SER A 275 -17.18 -19.76 -16.58
C SER A 275 -15.76 -19.67 -16.04
#